data_AF-A0A7K4T672-F1
#
_entry.id   AF-A0A7K4T672-F1
#
_cell.length_a   1.000
_cell.length_b   1.000
_cell.length_c   1.000
_cell.angle_alpha   90.00
_cell.angle_beta   90.00
_cell.angle_gamma   90.00
#
_symmetry.space_group_name_H-M   'P 1'
#
loop_
_entity.id
_entity.type
_entity.pdbx_description
1 polymer ?
#
loop_
_entity_poly.entity_id
_entity_poly.type
_entity_poly.pdbx_seq_one_letter_code
_entity_poly.pdbx_strand_id
1 'polypeptide(L)'
;MDVINAALEAALATGTKEHWTPIVVNVAPATLTITHEQTEAVLCECRVRFLSFMGVGRDVRSFAFIMASAPGTFRCHMVWCEPNAAGLSEALQAACMV
;
A
#
# COMPACT_ATOMS: atom_id res chain seq x y z
N MET A 1 -10.78 9.14 -5.42
CA MET A 1 -10.96 8.88 -3.97
C MET A 1 -11.92 7.72 -3.72
N ASP A 2 -13.05 7.65 -4.43
CA ASP A 2 -14.08 6.62 -4.14
C ASP A 2 -13.61 5.19 -4.41
N VAL A 3 -12.77 4.96 -5.44
CA VAL A 3 -12.25 3.63 -5.78
C VAL A 3 -11.38 3.04 -4.66
N ILE A 4 -10.48 3.82 -4.06
CA ILE A 4 -9.64 3.36 -2.94
C ILE A 4 -10.51 3.04 -1.72
N ASN A 5 -11.43 3.94 -1.36
CA ASN A 5 -12.27 3.73 -0.19
C ASN A 5 -13.19 2.52 -0.37
N ALA A 6 -13.78 2.33 -1.55
CA ALA A 6 -14.59 1.16 -1.84
C ALA A 6 -13.77 -0.15 -1.78
N ALA A 7 -12.54 -0.16 -2.31
CA ALA A 7 -11.65 -1.31 -2.23
C ALA A 7 -11.23 -1.63 -0.79
N LEU A 8 -10.88 -0.61 -0.01
CA LEU A 8 -10.53 -0.75 1.41
C LEU A 8 -11.72 -1.27 2.22
N GLU A 9 -12.91 -0.68 2.07
CA GLU A 9 -14.13 -1.12 2.75
C GLU A 9 -14.48 -2.58 2.41
N ALA A 10 -14.37 -2.97 1.14
CA ALA A 10 -14.59 -4.36 0.72
C ALA A 10 -13.57 -5.32 1.35
N ALA A 11 -12.28 -4.97 1.37
CA ALA A 11 -11.25 -5.80 1.95
C ALA A 11 -11.43 -5.97 3.47
N LEU A 12 -11.74 -4.87 4.17
CA LEU A 12 -12.03 -4.87 5.61
C LEU A 12 -13.30 -5.67 5.95
N ALA A 13 -14.31 -5.69 5.08
CA ALA A 13 -15.53 -6.46 5.29
C ALA A 13 -15.31 -7.98 5.15
N THR A 14 -14.35 -8.40 4.33
CA THR A 14 -14.07 -9.82 4.05
C THR A 14 -13.04 -10.46 4.98
N GLY A 15 -12.15 -9.67 5.59
CA GLY A 15 -11.04 -10.19 6.38
C GLY A 15 -11.14 -9.82 7.86
N THR A 16 -10.94 -10.80 8.75
CA THR A 16 -10.65 -10.45 10.15
C THR A 16 -9.18 -10.04 10.26
N LYS A 17 -8.91 -8.96 11.02
CA LYS A 17 -7.57 -8.40 11.21
C LYS A 17 -6.53 -9.40 11.70
N GLU A 18 -6.99 -10.44 12.40
CA GLU A 18 -6.19 -11.55 12.93
C GLU A 18 -5.45 -12.35 11.84
N HIS A 19 -5.94 -12.32 10.59
CA HIS A 19 -5.34 -13.05 9.47
C HIS A 19 -4.47 -12.16 8.57
N TRP A 20 -4.25 -10.89 8.94
CA TRP A 20 -3.42 -10.01 8.13
C TRP A 20 -1.95 -10.36 8.29
N THR A 21 -1.23 -10.36 7.17
CA THR A 21 0.21 -10.64 7.17
C THR A 21 0.96 -9.46 7.79
N PRO A 22 1.80 -9.68 8.80
CA PRO A 22 2.65 -8.64 9.35
C PRO A 22 3.76 -8.30 8.34
N ILE A 23 3.84 -7.02 7.97
CA ILE A 23 4.72 -6.56 6.90
C ILE A 23 5.51 -5.31 7.29
N VAL A 24 6.67 -5.14 6.67
CA VAL A 24 7.43 -3.89 6.65
C VAL A 24 7.42 -3.34 5.23
N VAL A 25 7.16 -2.05 5.09
CA VAL A 25 7.18 -1.35 3.80
C VAL A 25 8.39 -0.45 3.75
N ASN A 26 9.34 -0.76 2.86
CA ASN A 26 10.51 0.05 2.61
C ASN A 26 10.33 0.88 1.34
N VAL A 27 10.50 2.20 1.44
CA VAL A 27 10.36 3.14 0.33
C VAL A 27 11.73 3.70 -0.03
N ALA A 28 12.19 3.42 -1.25
CA ALA A 28 13.38 3.98 -1.87
C ALA A 28 12.99 4.87 -3.06
N PRO A 29 13.90 5.69 -3.62
CA PRO A 29 13.53 6.71 -4.62
C PRO A 29 12.77 6.19 -5.85
N ALA A 30 13.02 4.94 -6.28
CA ALA A 30 12.36 4.35 -7.46
C ALA A 30 11.61 3.05 -7.17
N THR A 31 11.69 2.54 -5.94
CA THR A 31 11.16 1.23 -5.57
C THR A 31 10.46 1.26 -4.21
N LEU A 32 9.38 0.50 -4.11
CA LEU A 32 8.70 0.18 -2.87
C LEU A 32 8.77 -1.32 -2.68
N THR A 33 9.25 -1.77 -1.53
CA THR A 33 9.40 -3.19 -1.21
C THR A 33 8.58 -3.51 0.02
N ILE A 34 7.78 -4.58 -0.05
CA ILE A 34 7.03 -5.12 1.07
C ILE A 34 7.68 -6.44 1.46
N THR A 35 8.12 -6.54 2.70
CA THR A 35 8.70 -7.76 3.28
C THR A 35 7.85 -8.26 4.43
N HIS A 36 7.89 -9.56 4.68
CA HIS A 36 7.30 -10.13 5.89
C HIS A 36 8.12 -9.70 7.10
N GLU A 37 7.46 -9.22 8.16
CA GLU A 37 8.13 -8.60 9.31
C GLU A 37 9.14 -9.53 10.00
N GLN A 38 8.79 -10.82 10.18
CA GLN A 38 9.63 -11.77 10.91
C GLN A 38 10.68 -12.52 10.07
N THR A 39 10.38 -12.81 8.80
CA THR A 39 11.21 -13.68 7.95
C THR A 39 12.03 -12.89 6.94
N GLU A 40 11.77 -11.58 6.84
CA GLU A 40 12.34 -10.67 5.84
C GLU A 40 12.08 -11.12 4.38
N ALA A 41 11.19 -12.11 4.17
CA ALA A 41 10.85 -12.59 2.86
C ALA A 41 10.18 -11.48 2.03
N VAL A 42 10.68 -11.25 0.82
CA VAL A 42 10.10 -10.26 -0.10
C VAL A 42 8.74 -10.78 -0.59
N LEU A 43 7.68 -10.08 -0.18
CA LEU A 43 6.30 -10.38 -0.59
C LEU A 43 5.93 -9.64 -1.88
N CYS A 44 6.46 -8.43 -2.04
CA CYS A 44 6.17 -7.60 -3.20
C CYS A 44 7.30 -6.59 -3.43
N GLU A 45 7.68 -6.41 -4.69
CA GLU A 45 8.49 -5.28 -5.13
C GLU A 45 7.74 -4.52 -6.21
N CYS A 46 7.62 -3.21 -6.01
CA CYS A 46 6.89 -2.26 -6.82
C CYS A 46 7.84 -1.18 -7.31
N ARG A 47 7.70 -0.73 -8.57
CA ARG A 47 8.43 0.44 -9.06
C ARG A 47 7.55 1.68 -9.01
N VAL A 48 8.04 2.74 -8.40
CA VAL A 48 7.29 4.01 -8.20
C VAL A 48 6.76 4.56 -9.52
N ARG A 49 7.51 4.41 -10.62
CA ARG A 49 7.07 4.84 -11.97
C ARG A 49 5.78 4.19 -12.49
N PHE A 50 5.35 3.06 -11.90
CA PHE A 50 4.11 2.38 -12.24
C PHE A 50 3.00 2.58 -11.20
N LEU A 51 3.28 3.36 -10.15
CA LEU A 51 2.26 3.80 -9.21
C LEU A 51 1.34 4.78 -9.94
N SER A 52 0.08 4.38 -10.07
CA SER A 52 -0.95 5.16 -10.76
C SER A 52 -1.71 6.06 -9.79
N PHE A 53 -1.92 5.60 -8.56
CA PHE A 53 -2.65 6.33 -7.54
C PHE A 53 -2.28 5.80 -6.15
N MET A 54 -2.40 6.64 -5.12
CA MET A 54 -2.28 6.23 -3.71
C MET A 54 -3.12 7.15 -2.83
N GLY A 55 -3.44 6.70 -1.63
CA GLY A 55 -4.15 7.52 -0.65
C GLY A 55 -4.36 6.84 0.69
N VAL A 56 -4.59 7.68 1.70
CA VAL A 56 -5.11 7.27 3.00
C VAL A 56 -6.63 7.13 2.87
N GLY A 57 -7.19 6.05 3.40
CA GLY A 57 -8.63 5.81 3.40
C GLY A 57 -9.36 6.65 4.45
N ARG A 58 -10.67 6.38 4.63
CA ARG A 58 -11.49 7.04 5.66
C ARG A 58 -10.97 6.82 7.07
N ASP A 59 -10.48 5.61 7.37
CA ASP A 59 -9.72 5.36 8.60
C ASP A 59 -8.26 5.81 8.37
N VAL A 60 -7.75 6.65 9.27
CA VAL A 60 -6.39 7.22 9.17
C VAL A 60 -5.28 6.16 9.18
N ARG A 61 -5.57 4.93 9.61
CA ARG A 61 -4.65 3.79 9.59
C ARG A 61 -4.65 3.04 8.27
N SER A 62 -5.69 3.23 7.47
CA SER A 62 -5.82 2.55 6.18
C SER A 62 -5.06 3.31 5.09
N PHE A 63 -4.19 2.62 4.38
CA PHE A 63 -3.47 3.13 3.23
C PHE A 63 -3.64 2.19 2.05
N ALA A 64 -3.75 2.75 0.85
CA ALA A 64 -3.72 1.94 -0.36
C ALA A 64 -2.96 2.64 -1.49
N PHE A 65 -2.36 1.83 -2.35
CA PHE A 65 -1.72 2.29 -3.58
C PHE A 65 -2.04 1.33 -4.73
N ILE A 66 -2.15 1.89 -5.93
CA ILE A 66 -2.56 1.19 -7.14
C ILE A 66 -1.41 1.17 -8.12
N MET A 67 -0.97 -0.02 -8.48
CA MET A 67 0.10 -0.27 -9.43
C MET A 67 -0.47 -0.66 -10.79
N ALA A 68 0.02 -0.06 -11.86
CA ALA A 68 -0.19 -0.55 -13.22
C ALA A 68 0.73 -1.75 -13.47
N SER A 69 0.19 -2.97 -13.45
CA SER A 69 0.98 -4.20 -13.66
C SER A 69 1.14 -4.56 -15.13
N ALA A 70 0.21 -4.14 -15.98
CA ALA A 70 0.23 -4.26 -17.45
C ALA A 70 -0.70 -3.20 -18.06
N PRO A 71 -0.65 -2.94 -19.38
CA PRO A 71 -1.60 -2.02 -20.03
C PRO A 71 -3.05 -2.43 -19.75
N GLY A 72 -3.81 -1.55 -19.10
CA GLY A 72 -5.20 -1.82 -18.71
C GLY A 72 -5.39 -2.69 -17.45
N THR A 73 -4.31 -3.19 -16.84
CA THR A 73 -4.38 -4.03 -15.65
C THR A 73 -3.78 -3.32 -14.44
N PHE A 74 -4.58 -3.19 -13.39
CA PHE A 74 -4.20 -2.52 -12.15
C PHE A 74 -4.29 -3.46 -10.96
N ARG A 75 -3.38 -3.30 -10.00
CA ARG A 75 -3.39 -4.01 -8.73
C ARG A 75 -3.42 -3.02 -7.58
N CYS A 76 -4.42 -3.16 -6.72
CA CYS A 76 -4.51 -2.39 -5.47
C CYS A 76 -3.79 -3.16 -4.37
N HIS A 77 -2.90 -2.47 -3.66
CA HIS A 77 -2.25 -2.96 -2.45
C HIS A 77 -2.79 -2.14 -1.28
N MET A 78 -3.16 -2.83 -0.21
CA MET A 78 -3.75 -2.21 0.98
C MET A 78 -2.85 -2.54 2.18
N VAL A 79 -2.55 -1.52 2.96
CA VAL A 79 -1.67 -1.58 4.12
C VAL A 79 -2.39 -0.94 5.29
N TRP A 80 -2.32 -1.60 6.45
CA TRP A 80 -2.80 -1.05 7.70
C TRP A 80 -1.61 -0.61 8.55
N CYS A 81 -1.59 0.67 8.92
CA CYS A 81 -0.48 1.29 9.63
C CYS A 81 -0.89 1.66 11.05
N GLU A 82 -0.02 1.41 12.03
CA GLU A 82 -0.21 1.86 13.41
C GLU A 82 0.88 2.91 13.76
N PRO A 83 0.53 4.04 14.40
CA PRO A 83 -0.81 4.45 14.83
C PRO A 83 -1.67 5.06 13.69
N ASN A 84 -1.06 5.40 12.55
CA ASN A 84 -1.73 5.91 11.35
C ASN A 84 -0.82 5.78 10.11
N ALA A 85 -1.35 6.07 8.93
CA ALA A 85 -0.65 5.95 7.65
C ALA A 85 0.17 7.17 7.23
N ALA A 86 0.28 8.23 8.05
CA ALA A 86 0.89 9.49 7.66
C ALA A 86 2.34 9.29 7.16
N GLY A 87 3.19 8.64 7.97
CA GLY A 87 4.59 8.41 7.62
C GLY A 87 4.80 7.61 6.32
N LEU A 88 3.99 6.57 6.10
CA LEU A 88 4.05 5.80 4.86
C LEU A 88 3.58 6.61 3.66
N SER A 89 2.46 7.33 3.81
CA SER A 89 1.90 8.14 2.73
C SER A 89 2.83 9.28 2.31
N GLU A 90 3.48 9.95 3.27
CA GLU A 90 4.46 11.00 3.02
C GLU A 90 5.71 10.46 2.35
N ALA A 91 6.25 9.32 2.81
CA ALA A 91 7.42 8.70 2.21
C ALA A 91 7.18 8.30 0.76
N LEU A 92 6.03 7.70 0.45
CA LEU A 92 5.70 7.30 -0.92
C LEU A 92 5.37 8.50 -1.81
N GLN A 93 4.74 9.54 -1.24
CA GLN A 93 4.53 10.82 -1.93
C GLN A 93 5.84 11.48 -2.30
N ALA A 94 6.80 11.54 -1.38
CA ALA A 94 8.12 12.08 -1.63
C ALA A 94 8.82 11.31 -2.76
N ALA A 95 8.80 9.98 -2.73
CA ALA A 95 9.39 9.14 -3.78
C ALA A 95 8.76 9.38 -5.17
N CYS A 96 7.47 9.72 -5.24
CA CYS A 96 6.79 10.04 -6.50
C CYS A 96 7.14 11.43 -7.07
N MET A 97 7.72 12.32 -6.27
CA MET A 97 8.03 13.71 -6.65
C MET A 97 9.49 13.94 -7.02
N VAL A 98 10.34 12.90 -6.94
CA VAL A 98 11.77 12.95 -7.29
C VAL A 98 11.99 12.87 -8.79
#